data_AF-A0A645C0H4-F1
#
_entry.id   AF-A0A645C0H4-F1
#
_cell.length_a   1.000
_cell.length_b   1.000
_cell.length_c   1.000
_cell.angle_alpha   90.00
_cell.angle_beta   90.00
_cell.angle_gamma   90.00
#
_symmetry.space_group_name_H-M   'P 1'
#
loop_
_entity.id
_entity.type
_entity.pdbx_description
1 polymer ?
#
loop_
_entity_poly.entity_id
_entity_poly.type
_entity_poly.pdbx_seq_one_letter_code
_entity_poly.pdbx_strand_id
1 'polypeptide(L)'
;MNLFEYAAKKHKRNEKYQVWTHENHAEQIHSDKFILQKIHYIHDNPVRAGIVEKPEDYLYSSARSFAAKSCVLDVVDMILPIDKLPLMRTVR
;
A
#
# COMPACT_ATOMS: atom_id res chain seq x y z
N MET A 1 -27.71 -12.13 -2.58
CA MET A 1 -27.07 -11.24 -3.57
C MET A 1 -25.57 -11.53 -3.58
N ASN A 2 -25.01 -11.99 -4.70
CA ASN A 2 -23.57 -12.24 -4.80
C ASN A 2 -22.85 -10.92 -5.14
N LEU A 3 -22.01 -10.44 -4.22
CA LEU A 3 -21.34 -9.14 -4.30
C LEU A 3 -20.43 -9.03 -5.55
N PHE A 4 -19.69 -10.09 -5.86
CA PHE A 4 -18.75 -10.09 -6.98
C PHE A 4 -19.45 -10.15 -8.33
N GLU A 5 -20.60 -10.83 -8.40
CA GLU A 5 -21.44 -10.85 -9.60
C GLU A 5 -22.10 -9.48 -9.84
N TYR A 6 -22.56 -8.84 -8.76
CA TYR A 6 -23.12 -7.49 -8.82
C TYR A 6 -22.08 -6.46 -9.28
N ALA A 7 -20.83 -6.56 -8.81
CA ALA A 7 -19.74 -5.70 -9.26
C ALA A 7 -19.43 -5.89 -10.76
N ALA A 8 -19.44 -7.13 -11.26
CA ALA A 8 -19.20 -7.42 -12.68
C ALA A 8 -20.26 -6.80 -13.60
N LYS A 9 -21.54 -6.79 -13.19
CA LYS A 9 -22.63 -6.19 -13.98
C LYS A 9 -22.47 -4.70 -14.25
N LYS A 10 -21.63 -4.00 -13.48
CA LYS A 10 -21.35 -2.55 -13.67
C LYS A 10 -20.36 -2.27 -14.80
N HIS A 11 -19.64 -3.27 -15.30
CA HIS A 11 -18.56 -3.07 -16.26
C HIS A 11 -18.55 -4.17 -17.33
N LYS A 12 -18.53 -3.78 -18.61
CA LYS A 12 -18.53 -4.72 -19.76
C LYS A 12 -17.28 -5.61 -19.87
N ARG A 13 -16.23 -5.30 -19.11
CA ARG A 13 -14.92 -5.98 -19.20
C ARG A 13 -14.87 -7.31 -18.44
N ASN A 14 -15.79 -7.53 -17.49
CA ASN A 14 -15.86 -8.75 -16.69
C ASN A 14 -17.19 -9.46 -16.97
N GLU A 15 -17.13 -10.76 -17.25
CA GLU A 15 -18.33 -11.51 -17.65
C GLU A 15 -19.19 -11.96 -16.46
N LYS A 16 -18.58 -12.56 -15.44
CA LYS A 16 -19.31 -13.24 -14.37
C LYS A 16 -19.00 -12.72 -12.95
N TYR A 17 -17.74 -12.45 -12.65
CA TYR A 17 -17.31 -11.97 -11.33
C TYR A 17 -16.23 -10.91 -11.46
N GLN A 18 -16.25 -9.93 -10.57
CA GLN A 18 -15.23 -8.89 -10.48
C GLN A 18 -14.72 -8.81 -9.04
N VAL A 19 -13.42 -9.04 -8.89
CA VAL A 19 -12.71 -8.93 -7.59
C VAL A 19 -12.07 -7.56 -7.44
N TRP A 20 -11.40 -7.07 -8.50
CA TRP A 20 -10.71 -5.78 -8.49
C TRP A 20 -11.62 -4.63 -8.93
N THR A 21 -11.48 -3.48 -8.28
CA THR A 21 -12.04 -2.22 -8.81
C THR A 21 -11.18 -1.73 -9.98
N HIS A 22 -11.77 -0.95 -10.89
CA HIS A 22 -11.03 -0.36 -12.00
C HIS A 22 -10.24 0.90 -11.59
N GLU A 23 -10.59 1.48 -10.45
CA GLU A 23 -9.92 2.67 -9.91
C GLU A 23 -8.56 2.30 -9.32
N ASN A 24 -7.53 3.03 -9.73
CA ASN A 24 -6.24 3.09 -9.05
C ASN A 24 -5.88 4.57 -8.83
N HIS A 25 -5.11 4.86 -7.79
CA HIS A 25 -4.67 6.21 -7.48
C HIS A 25 -3.16 6.23 -7.29
N ALA A 26 -2.44 6.17 -8.41
CA ALA A 26 -0.99 6.28 -8.39
C ALA A 26 -0.61 7.75 -8.12
N GLU A 27 0.12 7.99 -7.04
CA GLU A 27 0.67 9.30 -6.69
C GLU A 27 2.18 9.24 -6.67
N GLN A 28 2.84 10.21 -7.33
CA GLN A 28 4.29 10.30 -7.32
C GLN A 28 4.78 10.84 -5.95
N ILE A 29 5.74 10.12 -5.37
CA ILE A 29 6.47 10.59 -4.20
C ILE A 29 7.41 11.72 -4.63
N HIS A 30 7.29 12.86 -3.98
CA HIS A 30 8.02 14.09 -4.34
C HIS A 30 8.76 14.72 -3.15
N SER A 31 8.57 14.22 -1.93
CA SER A 31 9.29 14.70 -0.75
C SER A 31 9.33 13.66 0.37
N ASP A 32 10.32 13.80 1.26
CA ASP A 32 10.48 12.96 2.45
C ASP A 32 9.27 13.06 3.40
N LYS A 33 8.74 14.27 3.56
CA LYS A 33 7.52 14.49 4.35
C LYS A 33 6.34 13.73 3.77
N PHE A 34 6.21 13.73 2.45
CA PHE A 34 5.11 13.06 1.76
C PHE A 34 5.21 11.54 1.86
N ILE A 35 6.40 10.95 1.67
CA ILE A 35 6.57 9.50 1.84
C ILE A 35 6.28 9.08 3.28
N LEU A 36 6.76 9.82 4.29
CA LEU A 36 6.49 9.51 5.70
C LEU A 36 4.99 9.56 6.00
N GLN A 37 4.28 10.57 5.48
CA GLN A 37 2.83 10.64 5.61
C GLN A 37 2.14 9.39 5.02
N LYS A 38 2.53 8.94 3.81
CA LYS A 38 1.94 7.76 3.18
C LYS A 38 2.29 6.47 3.92
N ILE A 39 3.51 6.33 4.45
CA ILE A 39 3.91 5.20 5.29
C ILE A 39 2.99 5.12 6.53
N HIS A 40 2.84 6.22 7.26
CA HIS A 40 1.95 6.27 8.43
C HIS A 40 0.51 5.93 8.08
N TYR A 41 -0.01 6.50 6.98
CA TYR A 41 -1.35 6.19 6.50
C TYR A 41 -1.54 4.70 6.22
N ILE A 42 -0.60 4.07 5.51
CA ILE A 42 -0.66 2.66 5.15
C ILE A 42 -0.60 1.77 6.39
N HIS A 43 0.29 2.09 7.33
CA HIS A 43 0.44 1.34 8.59
C HIS A 43 -0.81 1.46 9.48
N ASP A 44 -1.48 2.60 9.46
CA ASP A 44 -2.67 2.88 10.28
C ASP A 44 -3.98 2.34 9.66
N ASN A 45 -4.00 1.98 8.37
CA ASN A 45 -5.20 1.46 7.70
C ASN A 45 -5.88 0.27 8.44
N PRO A 46 -5.15 -0.74 8.95
CA PRO A 46 -5.75 -1.83 9.73
C PRO A 46 -6.40 -1.37 11.03
N VAL A 47 -5.84 -0.32 11.67
CA VAL A 47 -6.40 0.27 12.90
C VAL A 47 -7.67 1.05 12.58
N ARG A 48 -7.63 1.90 11.56
CA ARG A 48 -8.79 2.67 11.07
C ARG A 48 -9.93 1.77 10.60
N ALA A 49 -9.61 0.60 10.07
CA ALA A 49 -10.58 -0.43 9.69
C ALA A 49 -11.13 -1.23 10.89
N GLY A 50 -10.59 -1.04 12.10
CA GLY A 50 -11.00 -1.76 13.31
C GLY A 50 -10.56 -3.22 13.36
N ILE A 51 -9.56 -3.61 12.57
CA ILE A 51 -9.06 -4.99 12.50
C ILE A 51 -8.09 -5.29 13.65
N VAL A 52 -7.28 -4.31 14.04
CA VAL A 52 -6.29 -4.39 15.13
C VAL A 52 -6.27 -3.10 15.93
N GLU A 53 -5.83 -3.16 17.19
CA GLU A 53 -5.69 -1.97 18.05
C GLU A 53 -4.43 -1.15 17.74
N LYS A 54 -3.36 -1.80 17.25
CA LYS A 54 -2.07 -1.17 16.94
C LYS A 54 -1.60 -1.53 15.53
N PRO A 55 -0.92 -0.63 14.81
CA PRO A 55 -0.43 -0.87 13.45
C PRO A 55 0.39 -2.16 13.30
N GLU A 56 1.31 -2.40 14.23
CA GLU A 56 2.24 -3.53 14.23
C GLU A 56 1.59 -4.87 14.64
N ASP A 57 0.32 -4.88 15.04
CA ASP A 57 -0.39 -6.12 15.33
C ASP A 57 -0.99 -6.75 14.06
N TYR A 58 -1.05 -6.00 12.95
CA TYR A 58 -1.46 -6.55 11.66
C TYR A 58 -0.34 -7.39 11.04
N LEU A 59 -0.55 -8.71 10.99
CA LEU A 59 0.44 -9.70 10.59
C LEU A 59 1.04 -9.47 9.19
N TYR A 60 0.22 -8.99 8.25
CA TYR A 60 0.60 -8.79 6.84
C TYR A 60 0.97 -7.33 6.51
N SER A 61 1.54 -6.60 7.47
CA SER A 61 2.03 -5.22 7.27
C SER A 61 3.50 -5.10 7.63
N SER A 62 4.21 -4.23 6.91
CA SER A 62 5.60 -3.85 7.21
C SER A 62 5.73 -3.03 8.49
N ALA A 63 4.64 -2.53 9.07
CA ALA A 63 4.63 -1.87 10.38
C ALA A 63 5.34 -2.71 11.47
N ARG A 64 5.26 -4.04 11.36
CA ARG A 64 5.95 -5.00 12.23
C ARG A 64 7.46 -4.84 12.17
N SER A 65 8.02 -4.72 10.98
CA SER A 65 9.45 -4.51 10.78
C SER A 65 9.92 -3.20 11.42
N PHE A 66 9.12 -2.13 11.27
CA PHE A 66 9.41 -0.82 11.87
C PHE A 66 9.37 -0.87 13.41
N ALA A 67 8.53 -1.73 13.97
CA ALA A 67 8.43 -1.97 15.41
C ALA A 67 9.39 -3.07 15.92
N ALA A 68 10.36 -3.51 15.11
CA ALA A 68 11.29 -4.60 15.42
C ALA A 68 10.60 -5.92 15.84
N LYS A 69 9.40 -6.17 15.31
CA LYS A 69 8.65 -7.44 15.48
C LYS A 69 8.95 -8.41 14.34
N SER A 70 8.73 -9.70 14.60
CA SER A 70 8.83 -10.74 13.58
C SER A 70 7.85 -10.50 12.43
N CYS A 71 8.33 -10.64 11.20
CA CYS A 71 7.53 -10.50 9.98
C CYS A 71 7.26 -11.88 9.37
N VAL A 72 6.16 -12.01 8.62
CA VAL A 72 5.86 -13.25 7.86
C VAL A 72 6.81 -13.42 6.68
N LEU A 73 7.23 -12.30 6.10
CA LEU A 73 8.18 -12.24 4.99
C LEU A 73 9.48 -11.63 5.47
N ASP A 74 10.60 -12.14 4.93
CA ASP A 74 11.91 -11.57 5.18
C ASP A 74 11.98 -10.16 4.59
N VAL A 75 12.44 -9.21 5.41
CA VAL A 75 12.65 -7.83 5.00
C VAL A 75 14.12 -7.65 4.69
N VAL A 76 14.42 -7.19 3.47
CA VAL A 76 15.78 -6.91 3.01
C VAL A 76 15.96 -5.41 2.90
N ASP A 77 16.88 -4.87 3.68
CA ASP A 77 17.29 -3.47 3.54
C ASP A 77 18.07 -3.29 2.25
N MET A 78 17.56 -2.43 1.37
CA MET A 78 18.22 -2.08 0.12
C MET A 78 18.88 -0.70 0.27
N ILE A 79 20.21 -0.68 0.20
CA ILE A 79 20.95 0.56 0.02
C ILE A 79 20.92 0.87 -1.47
N LEU A 80 20.16 1.89 -1.86
CA LEU A 80 20.19 2.37 -3.24
C LEU A 80 21.46 3.20 -3.46
N PRO A 81 22.32 2.83 -4.43
CA PRO A 81 23.44 3.67 -4.83
C PRO A 81 22.90 5.01 -5.34
N ILE A 82 23.26 6.10 -4.66
CA ILE A 82 22.82 7.47 -4.99
C ILE A 82 23.19 7.83 -6.42
N ASP A 83 24.32 7.31 -6.92
CA ASP A 83 24.84 7.48 -8.27
C ASP A 83 23.96 6.83 -9.36
N LYS A 84 23.08 5.89 -9.01
CA LYS A 84 22.16 5.24 -9.95
C LYS A 84 20.73 5.76 -9.87
N LEU A 85 20.43 6.71 -8.99
CA LEU A 85 19.14 7.36 -8.99
C LEU A 85 19.10 8.34 -10.17
N PRO A 86 18.17 8.21 -11.13
CA PRO A 86 17.96 9.27 -12.11
C PRO A 86 17.62 10.52 -11.31
N LEU A 87 18.47 11.53 -11.37
CA LEU A 87 18.26 12.83 -10.72
C LEU A 87 16.81 13.22 -11.00
N MET A 88 15.97 13.21 -9.96
CA MET A 88 14.61 13.72 -10.08
C MET A 88 14.79 15.18 -10.46
N ARG A 89 14.64 15.47 -11.76
CA ARG A 89 14.60 16.84 -12.27
C ARG A 89 13.46 17.49 -11.53
N THR A 90 13.79 18.38 -10.61
CA THR A 90 12.83 19.24 -9.94
C THR A 90 12.04 19.93 -11.04
N VAL A 91 10.81 19.50 -11.27
CA VAL A 91 9.90 20.21 -12.17
C VAL A 91 9.62 21.52 -11.45
N ARG A 92 10.10 22.62 -12.05
CA ARG A 92 9.80 23.98 -11.61
C ARG A 92 8.31 24.27 -11.73
#